data_AF-A0A6P0YZ73-F1
#
_entry.id   AF-A0A6P0YZ73-F1
#
_cell.length_a   1.000
_cell.length_b   1.000
_cell.length_c   1.000
_cell.angle_alpha   90.00
_cell.angle_beta   90.00
_cell.angle_gamma   90.00
#
_symmetry.space_group_name_H-M   'P 1'
#
loop_
_entity.id
_entity.type
_entity.pdbx_description
1 polymer ?
#
loop_
_entity_poly.entity_id
_entity_poly.type
_entity_poly.pdbx_seq_one_letter_code
_entity_poly.pdbx_strand_id
1 'polypeptide(L)'
;MTLRKGTPHPVTTKQESIRAKILPTLIVTICLLQAIFLGIFWKQYRQDMKTAEVLVTQRVQDLLQAEMERDVAKMDTAMEVLIRDTDLATALGNRDREWLTEQGQPLFQQFRNNHQITHFYFHQPDRVNFLRLHKERKG
;
A
#
# COMPACT_ATOMS: atom_id res chain seq x y z
N MET A 1 85.47 52.35 -20.39
CA MET A 1 84.01 52.58 -20.49
C MET A 1 83.37 51.25 -20.89
N THR A 2 83.23 50.35 -19.92
CA THR A 2 81.94 49.87 -19.39
C THR A 2 81.11 49.11 -20.41
N LEU A 3 81.00 47.79 -20.25
CA LEU A 3 79.72 47.09 -20.02
C LEU A 3 79.96 45.62 -19.66
N ARG A 4 79.64 45.32 -18.41
CA ARG A 4 79.69 44.02 -17.73
C ARG A 4 78.60 43.13 -18.34
N LYS A 5 78.97 42.08 -19.08
CA LYS A 5 78.02 41.04 -19.52
C LYS A 5 77.56 40.26 -18.30
N GLY A 6 76.31 40.44 -17.90
CA GLY A 6 75.63 39.62 -16.92
C GLY A 6 75.45 38.20 -17.48
N THR A 7 75.93 37.21 -16.75
CA THR A 7 75.66 35.80 -17.00
C THR A 7 74.18 35.50 -16.71
N PRO A 8 73.49 34.70 -17.55
CA PRO A 8 72.14 34.26 -17.22
C PRO A 8 72.19 33.29 -16.04
N HIS A 9 71.52 33.62 -14.95
CA HIS A 9 71.33 32.70 -13.83
C HIS A 9 70.32 31.61 -14.24
N PRO A 10 70.62 30.31 -14.02
CA PRO A 10 69.65 29.25 -14.19
C PRO A 10 68.61 29.35 -13.07
N VAL A 11 67.38 29.72 -13.43
CA VAL A 11 66.25 29.69 -12.50
C VAL A 11 65.89 28.23 -12.26
N THR A 12 66.21 27.76 -11.06
CA THR A 12 66.01 26.41 -10.55
C THR A 12 64.56 25.92 -10.70
N THR A 13 64.36 24.91 -11.55
CA THR A 13 63.12 24.14 -11.77
C THR A 13 62.84 23.12 -10.65
N LYS A 14 62.99 23.50 -9.37
CA LYS A 14 62.76 22.59 -8.24
C LYS A 14 61.27 22.52 -7.83
N GLN A 15 60.50 23.58 -8.08
CA GLN A 15 59.07 23.68 -7.71
C GLN A 15 58.15 22.77 -8.53
N GLU A 16 58.45 22.53 -9.81
CA GLU A 16 57.68 21.64 -10.69
C GLU A 16 57.66 20.19 -10.16
N SER A 17 58.77 19.71 -9.60
CA SER A 17 58.92 18.31 -9.17
C SER A 17 58.09 17.94 -7.93
N ILE A 18 57.89 18.89 -7.01
CA ILE A 18 57.12 18.68 -5.78
C ILE A 18 55.63 18.79 -6.08
N ARG A 19 55.23 19.80 -6.88
CA ARG A 19 53.85 19.96 -7.33
C ARG A 19 53.40 18.78 -8.20
N ALA A 20 54.22 18.32 -9.13
CA ALA A 20 53.93 17.16 -9.98
C ALA A 20 53.81 15.83 -9.21
N LYS A 21 54.45 15.70 -8.04
CA LYS A 21 54.32 14.52 -7.17
C LYS A 21 53.12 14.58 -6.22
N ILE A 22 52.72 15.76 -5.77
CA ILE A 22 51.59 15.92 -4.83
C ILE A 22 50.24 15.98 -5.56
N LEU A 23 50.22 16.50 -6.80
CA LEU A 23 49.02 16.63 -7.61
C LEU A 23 48.29 15.29 -7.87
N PRO A 24 48.95 14.18 -8.25
CA PRO A 24 48.25 12.91 -8.44
C PRO A 24 47.66 12.38 -7.14
N THR A 25 48.36 12.52 -6.01
CA THR A 25 47.85 12.09 -4.70
C THR A 25 46.62 12.89 -4.29
N LEU A 26 46.61 14.20 -4.53
CA LEU A 26 45.45 15.06 -4.27
C LEU A 26 44.24 14.70 -5.15
N ILE A 27 44.48 14.42 -6.43
CA ILE A 27 43.40 14.00 -7.35
C ILE A 27 42.83 12.66 -6.91
N VAL A 28 43.68 11.71 -6.53
CA VAL A 28 43.25 10.38 -6.05
C VAL A 28 42.41 10.50 -4.78
N THR A 29 42.79 11.31 -3.79
CA THR A 29 42.00 11.48 -2.57
C THR A 29 40.65 12.13 -2.84
N ILE A 30 40.59 13.14 -3.71
CA ILE A 30 39.34 13.78 -4.13
C ILE A 30 38.44 12.78 -4.87
N CYS A 31 38.98 12.01 -5.82
CA CYS A 31 38.24 10.97 -6.54
C CYS A 31 37.70 9.90 -5.59
N LEU A 32 38.50 9.49 -4.59
CA LEU A 32 38.10 8.48 -3.61
C LEU A 32 36.94 9.00 -2.74
N LEU A 33 37.00 10.27 -2.31
CA LEU A 33 35.94 10.92 -1.55
C LEU A 33 34.64 11.02 -2.37
N GLN A 34 34.74 11.43 -3.64
CA GLN A 34 33.60 11.47 -4.56
C GLN A 34 32.98 10.08 -4.77
N ALA A 35 33.80 9.03 -4.93
CA ALA A 35 33.32 7.66 -5.09
C ALA A 35 32.55 7.15 -3.86
N ILE A 36 33.03 7.46 -2.65
CA ILE A 36 32.32 7.14 -1.40
C ILE A 36 30.98 7.89 -1.34
N PHE A 37 30.99 9.19 -1.64
CA PHE A 37 29.78 10.00 -1.63
C PHE A 37 28.73 9.48 -2.62
N LEU A 38 29.14 9.16 -3.85
CA LEU A 38 28.30 8.54 -4.88
C LEU A 38 27.76 7.17 -4.43
N GLY A 39 28.58 6.35 -3.78
CA GLY A 39 28.15 5.06 -3.24
C GLY A 39 27.10 5.20 -2.15
N ILE A 40 27.28 6.14 -1.22
CA ILE A 40 26.29 6.46 -0.18
C ILE A 40 25.02 7.02 -0.82
N PHE A 41 25.14 7.95 -1.76
CA PHE A 41 23.99 8.55 -2.46
C PHE A 41 23.19 7.51 -3.24
N TRP A 42 23.86 6.57 -3.91
CA TRP A 42 23.22 5.45 -4.59
C TRP A 42 22.52 4.50 -3.63
N LYS A 43 23.11 4.25 -2.46
CA LYS A 43 22.49 3.42 -1.41
C LYS A 43 21.25 4.11 -0.84
N GLN A 44 21.32 5.42 -0.59
CA GLN A 44 20.24 6.25 -0.10
C GLN A 44 19.08 6.30 -1.10
N TYR A 45 19.36 6.58 -2.38
CA TYR A 45 18.36 6.62 -3.45
C TYR A 45 17.61 5.29 -3.62
N ARG A 46 18.29 4.15 -3.43
CA ARG A 46 17.63 2.82 -3.47
C ARG A 46 16.77 2.54 -2.24
N GLN A 47 17.05 3.13 -1.07
CA GLN A 47 16.24 2.93 0.13
C GLN A 47 14.95 3.76 0.10
N ASP A 48 15.00 4.97 -0.46
CA ASP A 48 13.85 5.86 -0.47
C ASP A 48 12.73 5.36 -1.42
N MET A 49 13.09 4.73 -2.55
CA MET A 49 12.12 4.13 -3.47
C MET A 49 11.37 2.93 -2.89
N LYS A 50 12.01 2.14 -2.01
CA LYS A 50 11.35 1.01 -1.34
C LYS A 50 10.37 1.45 -0.26
N THR A 51 10.54 2.66 0.27
CA THR A 51 9.74 3.15 1.39
C THR A 51 8.46 3.82 0.90
N ALA A 52 8.51 4.54 -0.23
CA ALA A 52 7.35 5.22 -0.80
C ALA A 52 6.32 4.26 -1.44
N GLU A 53 6.76 3.17 -2.07
CA GLU A 53 5.87 2.21 -2.72
C GLU A 53 5.23 1.25 -1.69
N VAL A 54 6.03 0.75 -0.74
CA VAL A 54 5.57 -0.26 0.24
C VAL A 54 4.63 0.33 1.29
N LEU A 55 4.83 1.59 1.71
CA LEU A 55 3.96 2.23 2.70
C LEU A 55 2.55 2.55 2.19
N VAL A 56 2.39 2.83 0.90
CA VAL A 56 1.08 3.15 0.32
C VAL A 56 0.30 1.87 0.05
N THR A 57 0.94 0.83 -0.48
CA THR A 57 0.24 -0.43 -0.81
C THR A 57 -0.13 -1.23 0.44
N GLN A 58 0.77 -1.32 1.44
CA GLN A 58 0.49 -2.10 2.66
C GLN A 58 -0.59 -1.44 3.52
N ARG A 59 -0.54 -0.11 3.73
CA ARG A 59 -1.57 0.57 4.52
C ARG A 59 -2.95 0.48 3.89
N VAL A 60 -3.04 0.55 2.56
CA VAL A 60 -4.30 0.38 1.85
C VAL A 60 -4.81 -1.05 1.97
N GLN A 61 -3.94 -2.05 1.85
CA GLN A 61 -4.31 -3.46 2.07
C GLN A 61 -4.77 -3.72 3.50
N ASP A 62 -4.04 -3.23 4.50
CA ASP A 62 -4.38 -3.42 5.92
C ASP A 62 -5.70 -2.75 6.27
N LEU A 63 -5.95 -1.53 5.77
CA LEU A 63 -7.23 -0.83 5.97
C LEU A 63 -8.38 -1.56 5.25
N LEU A 64 -8.16 -2.00 4.02
CA LEU A 64 -9.17 -2.73 3.26
C LEU A 64 -9.49 -4.07 3.96
N GLN A 65 -8.48 -4.78 4.44
CA GLN A 65 -8.65 -6.04 5.14
C GLN A 65 -9.33 -5.86 6.49
N ALA A 66 -8.98 -4.83 7.25
CA ALA A 66 -9.66 -4.49 8.50
C ALA A 66 -11.13 -4.11 8.28
N GLU A 67 -11.46 -3.42 7.18
CA GLU A 67 -12.84 -3.10 6.84
C GLU A 67 -13.61 -4.35 6.40
N MET A 68 -13.00 -5.23 5.59
CA MET A 68 -13.58 -6.51 5.21
C MET A 68 -13.84 -7.41 6.42
N GLU A 69 -12.89 -7.54 7.35
CA GLU A 69 -13.05 -8.31 8.58
C GLU A 69 -14.15 -7.73 9.48
N ARG A 70 -14.25 -6.40 9.58
CA ARG A 70 -15.35 -5.75 10.30
C ARG A 70 -16.70 -6.02 9.66
N ASP A 71 -16.78 -5.99 8.35
CA ASP A 71 -18.04 -6.24 7.65
C ASP A 71 -18.46 -7.70 7.77
N VAL A 72 -17.52 -8.65 7.67
CA VAL A 72 -17.77 -10.07 7.92
C VAL A 72 -18.26 -10.30 9.36
N ALA A 73 -17.61 -9.72 10.37
CA ALA A 73 -18.01 -9.88 11.77
C ALA A 73 -19.42 -9.32 12.05
N LYS A 74 -19.77 -8.18 11.44
CA LYS A 74 -21.13 -7.63 11.51
C LYS A 74 -22.15 -8.55 10.84
N MET A 75 -21.82 -9.08 9.66
CA MET A 75 -22.69 -10.01 8.93
C MET A 75 -22.90 -11.30 9.73
N ASP A 76 -21.85 -11.85 10.33
CA ASP A 76 -21.91 -13.08 11.13
C ASP A 76 -22.81 -12.91 12.36
N THR A 77 -22.66 -11.79 13.07
CA THR A 77 -23.52 -11.45 14.23
C THR A 77 -24.99 -11.32 13.82
N ALA A 78 -25.26 -10.65 12.69
CA ALA A 78 -26.62 -10.52 12.16
C ALA A 78 -27.21 -11.86 11.72
N MET A 79 -26.38 -12.76 11.17
CA MET A 79 -26.78 -14.10 10.73
C MET A 79 -27.05 -15.03 11.90
N GLU A 80 -26.29 -14.92 12.99
CA GLU A 80 -26.48 -15.74 14.20
C GLU A 80 -27.86 -15.48 14.83
N VAL A 81 -28.32 -14.23 14.84
CA VAL A 81 -29.67 -13.86 15.29
C VAL A 81 -30.73 -14.50 14.39
N LEU A 82 -30.48 -14.52 13.09
CA LEU A 82 -31.39 -15.04 12.06
C LEU A 82 -31.52 -16.56 12.10
N ILE A 83 -30.43 -17.28 12.35
CA ILE A 83 -30.40 -18.74 12.47
C ILE A 83 -31.13 -19.21 13.74
N ARG A 84 -31.15 -18.37 14.79
CA ARG A 84 -31.89 -18.66 16.03
C ARG A 84 -33.41 -18.47 15.90
N ASP A 85 -33.87 -17.79 14.85
CA ASP A 85 -35.30 -17.65 14.55
C ASP A 85 -35.84 -18.94 13.91
N THR A 86 -36.44 -19.77 14.75
CA THR A 86 -37.03 -21.06 14.36
C THR A 86 -38.24 -20.91 13.45
N ASP A 87 -38.96 -19.80 13.50
CA ASP A 87 -40.13 -19.58 12.64
C ASP A 87 -39.66 -19.30 11.22
N LEU A 88 -38.57 -18.54 11.08
CA LEU A 88 -37.95 -18.22 9.80
C LEU A 88 -37.28 -19.44 9.15
N ALA A 89 -36.64 -20.29 9.96
CA ALA A 89 -36.13 -21.59 9.51
C ALA A 89 -37.27 -22.53 9.03
N THR A 90 -38.39 -22.54 9.77
CA THR A 90 -39.56 -23.37 9.44
C THR A 90 -40.23 -22.89 8.15
N ALA A 91 -40.40 -21.58 7.98
CA ALA A 91 -40.95 -21.00 6.76
C ALA A 91 -40.07 -21.28 5.53
N LEU A 92 -38.74 -21.27 5.69
CA LEU A 92 -37.80 -21.68 4.64
C LEU A 92 -37.92 -23.17 4.30
N GLY A 93 -38.08 -24.03 5.31
CA GLY A 93 -38.33 -25.47 5.13
C GLY A 93 -39.66 -25.75 4.41
N ASN A 94 -40.71 -25.00 4.75
CA ASN A 94 -42.04 -25.10 4.15
C ASN A 94 -42.13 -24.42 2.77
N ARG A 95 -41.06 -23.73 2.32
CA ARG A 95 -41.03 -22.94 1.09
C ARG A 95 -42.17 -21.91 1.04
N ASP A 96 -42.48 -21.32 2.18
CA ASP A 96 -43.50 -20.28 2.28
C ASP A 96 -42.91 -18.94 1.86
N ARG A 97 -43.00 -18.66 0.55
CA ARG A 97 -42.40 -17.47 -0.05
C ARG A 97 -43.06 -16.18 0.42
N GLU A 98 -44.37 -16.19 0.66
CA GLU A 98 -45.11 -15.01 1.09
C GLU A 98 -44.71 -14.64 2.51
N TRP A 99 -44.71 -15.62 3.42
CA TRP A 99 -44.32 -15.41 4.81
C TRP A 99 -42.85 -14.98 4.93
N LEU A 100 -41.93 -15.63 4.17
CA LEU A 100 -40.52 -15.23 4.14
C LEU A 100 -40.30 -13.82 3.59
N THR A 101 -41.16 -13.36 2.68
CA THR A 101 -41.10 -11.98 2.18
C THR A 101 -41.61 -11.03 3.25
N GLU A 102 -42.76 -11.32 3.86
CA GLU A 102 -43.36 -10.47 4.89
C GLU A 102 -42.47 -10.30 6.12
N GLN A 103 -41.84 -11.37 6.59
CA GLN A 103 -40.95 -11.34 7.76
C GLN A 103 -39.50 -10.98 7.39
N GLY A 104 -39.05 -11.33 6.19
CA GLY A 104 -37.71 -11.01 5.71
C GLY A 104 -37.53 -9.55 5.29
N GLN A 105 -38.58 -8.87 4.82
CA GLN A 105 -38.50 -7.48 4.36
C GLN A 105 -38.14 -6.48 5.49
N PRO A 106 -38.77 -6.53 6.67
CA PRO A 106 -38.39 -5.68 7.81
C PRO A 106 -36.96 -5.96 8.28
N LEU A 107 -36.57 -7.23 8.33
CA LEU A 107 -35.21 -7.64 8.70
C LEU A 107 -34.17 -7.10 7.72
N PHE A 108 -34.45 -7.21 6.42
CA PHE A 108 -33.60 -6.64 5.36
C PHE A 108 -33.50 -5.12 5.48
N GLN A 109 -34.59 -4.41 5.79
CA GLN A 109 -34.54 -2.96 6.01
C GLN A 109 -33.67 -2.60 7.23
N GLN A 110 -33.77 -3.35 8.33
CA GLN A 110 -32.95 -3.14 9.52
C GLN A 110 -31.46 -3.34 9.21
N PHE A 111 -31.11 -4.43 8.51
CA PHE A 111 -29.73 -4.67 8.10
C PHE A 111 -29.20 -3.68 7.08
N ARG A 112 -30.05 -3.21 6.17
CA ARG A 112 -29.68 -2.16 5.23
C ARG A 112 -29.36 -0.85 5.94
N ASN A 113 -30.18 -0.47 6.92
CA ASN A 113 -30.00 0.77 7.67
C ASN A 113 -28.80 0.70 8.63
N ASN A 114 -28.61 -0.43 9.30
CA ASN A 114 -27.59 -0.57 10.34
C ASN A 114 -26.22 -1.02 9.80
N HIS A 115 -26.21 -1.81 8.72
CA HIS A 115 -25.01 -2.52 8.24
C HIS A 115 -24.78 -2.37 6.73
N GLN A 116 -25.54 -1.51 6.03
CA GLN A 116 -25.38 -1.23 4.58
C GLN A 116 -25.47 -2.47 3.68
N ILE A 117 -26.12 -3.54 4.17
CA ILE A 117 -26.31 -4.77 3.39
C ILE A 117 -27.20 -4.47 2.17
N THR A 118 -26.71 -4.81 0.97
CA THR A 118 -27.36 -4.51 -0.30
C THR A 118 -28.19 -5.66 -0.86
N HIS A 119 -27.82 -6.90 -0.50
CA HIS A 119 -28.42 -8.14 -1.01
C HIS A 119 -28.64 -9.12 0.14
N PHE A 120 -29.82 -9.71 0.21
CA PHE A 120 -30.16 -10.73 1.20
C PHE A 120 -30.93 -11.87 0.52
N TYR A 121 -30.31 -13.05 0.46
CA TYR A 121 -30.77 -14.17 -0.35
C TYR A 121 -31.07 -15.39 0.51
N PHE A 122 -32.23 -15.99 0.28
CA PHE A 122 -32.58 -17.29 0.84
C PHE A 122 -32.21 -18.38 -0.17
N HIS A 123 -31.33 -19.29 0.24
CA HIS A 123 -30.90 -20.43 -0.56
C HIS A 123 -31.59 -21.70 -0.08
N GLN A 124 -31.96 -22.56 -1.02
CA GLN A 124 -32.34 -23.93 -0.73
C GLN A 124 -31.09 -24.83 -0.60
N PRO A 125 -31.23 -26.03 0.00
CA PRO A 125 -30.12 -26.99 0.14
C PRO A 125 -29.47 -27.41 -1.19
N ASP A 126 -30.21 -27.33 -2.30
CA ASP A 126 -29.75 -27.56 -3.67
C ASP A 126 -29.03 -26.34 -4.29
N ARG A 127 -28.75 -25.31 -3.48
CA ARG A 127 -28.16 -24.02 -3.87
C ARG A 127 -29.03 -23.19 -4.81
N VAL A 128 -30.30 -23.55 -4.99
CA VAL A 128 -31.24 -22.71 -5.75
C VAL A 128 -31.60 -21.49 -4.91
N ASN A 129 -31.50 -20.31 -5.53
CA ASN A 129 -31.92 -19.07 -4.89
C ASN A 129 -33.46 -19.02 -4.88
N PHE A 130 -34.04 -19.13 -3.69
CA PHE A 130 -35.48 -19.23 -3.49
C PHE A 130 -36.15 -17.85 -3.43
N LEU A 131 -35.54 -16.91 -2.71
CA LEU A 131 -36.02 -15.55 -2.56
C LEU A 131 -34.85 -14.57 -2.53
N ARG A 132 -35.00 -13.48 -3.29
CA ARG A 132 -34.04 -12.37 -3.35
C ARG A 132 -34.67 -11.13 -2.78
N LEU A 133 -34.16 -10.67 -1.65
CA LEU A 133 -34.46 -9.34 -1.14
C LEU A 133 -33.29 -8.44 -1.53
N HIS A 134 -33.55 -7.54 -2.48
CA HIS A 134 -32.59 -6.54 -2.92
C HIS A 134 -33.28 -5.18 -3.04
N LYS A 135 -32.49 -4.11 -3.04
CA LYS A 135 -32.99 -2.79 -3.42
C LYS A 135 -33.39 -2.85 -4.89
N GLU A 136 -34.65 -2.60 -5.23
CA GLU A 136 -34.96 -2.17 -6.59
C GLU A 136 -34.24 -0.85 -6.82
N ARG A 137 -33.31 -0.84 -7.77
CA ARG A 137 -32.73 0.40 -8.29
C ARG A 137 -33.83 1.11 -9.09
N LYS A 138 -34.75 1.76 -8.40
CA LYS A 138 -35.56 2.81 -9.02
C LYS A 138 -34.62 3.99 -9.30
N GLY A 139 -34.56 4.35 -10.58
CA GLY A 139 -33.71 5.38 -11.16
C GLY A 139 -33.99 6.77 -10.63
#